data_AF-A0A6N8EAB2-F1
#
_entry.id   AF-A0A6N8EAB2-F1
#
_cell.length_a   1.000
_cell.length_b   1.000
_cell.length_c   1.000
_cell.angle_alpha   90.00
_cell.angle_beta   90.00
_cell.angle_gamma   90.00
#
_symmetry.space_group_name_H-M   'P 1'
#
loop_
_entity.id
_entity.type
_entity.pdbx_description
1 polymer ?
#
loop_
_entity_poly.entity_id
_entity_poly.type
_entity_poly.pdbx_seq_one_letter_code
_entity_poly.pdbx_strand_id
1 'polypeptide(L)'
;MSSTAWFAVGLSLLLPWLTGTVLVRRLWPAGTPGVWPLALGYGYWLGLLAGALALYPLSMLGLRVAFWLLMLGFALTLGWAVHGWRPPAWGALQSFQPAWDRDRRALGSRLLCVLLLGWIGLRFTVLALEVWWQPLYPWDAWTTWAVRARVWSELGQLVPFVAPKVWASDSSGAVYTIEAWHYPSLVSFLALWPTLAAGGWNETAANLPWLGGAIALALGFYGQARLWGTSPLTSLVALWLLISLPLLDTHVALAGYADLWLAGALGLSLMAFLQWTRTGDRRQAVFCLVLAASWPLLKLEGAAWLVLLVPAWILAEARWRRIGLSLIAAAVLGFGLAWLIGLRFEAPLIGQIEISATALQLPFIGRFELGYHDNWGVFARTLLGLENWHLLGYLLLVGLAVASWRIVRGERSPWLLSGLTLVLGSLMLLWGLFFLTDAHRWAEQGTSLGRLLLQFVPFYVFFLLTLWREAELP
;
A
#
# COMPACT_ATOMS: atom_id res chain seq x y z
N MET A 1 -27.68 -15.86 1.07
CA MET A 1 -27.30 -15.39 2.43
C MET A 1 -28.47 -14.67 3.06
N SER A 2 -28.67 -14.82 4.37
CA SER A 2 -29.69 -14.08 5.13
C SER A 2 -29.28 -12.62 5.34
N SER A 3 -30.25 -11.76 5.66
CA SER A 3 -29.98 -10.36 6.06
C SER A 3 -29.08 -10.26 7.29
N THR A 4 -29.19 -11.22 8.22
CA THR A 4 -28.33 -11.31 9.41
C THR A 4 -26.87 -11.57 9.07
N ALA A 5 -26.58 -12.43 8.08
CA ALA A 5 -25.22 -12.70 7.63
C ALA A 5 -24.59 -11.46 6.99
N TRP A 6 -25.34 -10.73 6.14
CA TRP A 6 -24.85 -9.48 5.56
C TRP A 6 -24.64 -8.38 6.59
N PHE A 7 -25.49 -8.31 7.62
CA PHE A 7 -25.26 -7.41 8.76
C PHE A 7 -23.96 -7.74 9.49
N ALA A 8 -23.67 -9.03 9.73
CA ALA A 8 -22.42 -9.47 10.36
C ALA A 8 -21.19 -9.12 9.51
N VAL A 9 -21.25 -9.32 8.18
CA VAL A 9 -20.19 -8.90 7.24
C VAL A 9 -19.98 -7.38 7.27
N GLY A 10 -21.06 -6.60 7.26
CA GLY A 10 -20.98 -5.15 7.41
C GLY A 10 -20.28 -4.75 8.72
N LEU A 11 -20.67 -5.38 9.83
CA LEU A 11 -20.08 -5.13 11.13
C LEU A 11 -18.60 -5.53 11.17
N SER A 12 -18.21 -6.65 10.54
CA SER A 12 -16.83 -7.12 10.51
C SER A 12 -15.89 -6.15 9.82
N LEU A 13 -16.37 -5.41 8.82
CA LEU A 13 -15.58 -4.39 8.13
C LEU A 13 -15.64 -3.03 8.84
N LEU A 14 -16.83 -2.62 9.28
CA LEU A 14 -17.04 -1.31 9.89
C LEU A 14 -16.42 -1.20 11.28
N LEU A 15 -16.48 -2.24 12.11
CA LEU A 15 -16.04 -2.13 13.50
C LEU A 15 -14.51 -1.92 13.60
N PRO A 16 -13.63 -2.74 12.97
CA PRO A 16 -12.19 -2.46 12.97
C PRO A 16 -11.86 -1.10 12.34
N TRP A 17 -12.58 -0.73 11.28
CA TRP A 17 -12.39 0.57 10.61
C TRP A 17 -12.71 1.73 11.55
N LEU A 18 -13.86 1.71 12.23
CA LEU A 18 -14.24 2.75 13.18
C LEU A 18 -13.27 2.81 14.36
N THR A 19 -12.86 1.65 14.91
CA THR A 19 -11.86 1.59 15.98
C THR A 19 -10.55 2.25 15.55
N GLY A 20 -10.01 1.86 14.40
CA GLY A 20 -8.79 2.47 13.85
C GLY A 20 -8.97 3.96 13.59
N THR A 21 -10.12 4.37 13.04
CA THR A 21 -10.43 5.78 12.74
C THR A 21 -10.42 6.64 13.98
N VAL A 22 -11.11 6.21 15.05
CA VAL A 22 -11.18 6.98 16.30
C VAL A 22 -9.81 7.08 16.97
N LEU A 23 -9.05 5.99 16.99
CA LEU A 23 -7.69 5.97 17.55
C LEU A 23 -6.76 6.93 16.79
N VAL A 24 -6.75 6.88 15.45
CA VAL A 24 -5.97 7.79 14.61
C VAL A 24 -6.43 9.23 14.80
N ARG A 25 -7.75 9.47 14.81
CA ARG A 25 -8.33 10.81 14.94
C ARG A 25 -7.89 11.49 16.24
N ARG A 26 -7.79 10.75 17.35
CA ARG A 26 -7.34 11.27 18.65
C ARG A 26 -5.93 11.86 18.63
N LEU A 27 -5.08 11.45 17.69
CA LEU A 27 -3.69 11.91 17.60
C LEU A 27 -3.55 13.35 17.10
N TRP A 28 -4.60 13.94 16.51
CA TRP A 28 -4.55 15.30 15.97
C TRP A 28 -5.50 16.28 16.68
N PRO A 29 -5.09 17.56 16.85
CA PRO A 29 -5.97 18.61 17.35
C PRO A 29 -7.23 18.78 16.51
N ALA A 30 -8.30 19.25 17.15
CA ALA A 30 -9.49 19.69 16.44
C ALA A 30 -9.17 20.86 15.50
N GLY A 31 -9.87 20.92 14.35
CA GLY A 31 -9.67 21.98 13.34
C GLY A 31 -8.53 21.73 12.34
N THR A 32 -7.66 20.73 12.56
CA THR A 32 -6.61 20.39 11.61
C THR A 32 -7.22 19.94 10.26
N PRO A 33 -6.90 20.59 9.12
CA PRO A 33 -7.51 20.28 7.84
C PRO A 33 -7.24 18.85 7.38
N GLY A 34 -8.26 18.15 6.88
CA GLY A 34 -8.13 16.81 6.30
C GLY A 34 -7.88 15.67 7.28
N VAL A 35 -7.86 15.94 8.60
CA VAL A 35 -7.60 14.90 9.60
C VAL A 35 -8.65 13.81 9.65
N TRP A 36 -9.92 14.11 9.36
CA TRP A 36 -10.95 13.08 9.33
C TRP A 36 -10.81 12.14 8.12
N PRO A 37 -10.65 12.64 6.87
CA PRO A 37 -10.27 11.79 5.76
C PRO A 37 -9.00 10.97 6.03
N LEU A 38 -7.97 11.58 6.64
CA LEU A 38 -6.77 10.87 7.04
C LEU A 38 -7.09 9.73 8.02
N ALA A 39 -7.87 10.03 9.06
CA ALA A 39 -8.23 9.06 10.08
C ALA A 39 -9.07 7.91 9.51
N LEU A 40 -10.01 8.20 8.61
CA LEU A 40 -10.78 7.18 7.91
C LEU A 40 -9.88 6.33 7.02
N GLY A 41 -8.93 6.94 6.31
CA GLY A 41 -7.97 6.21 5.50
C GLY A 41 -7.10 5.28 6.33
N TYR A 42 -6.22 5.83 7.17
CA TYR A 42 -5.31 5.04 8.01
C TYR A 42 -6.06 4.10 8.96
N GLY A 43 -7.22 4.51 9.47
CA GLY A 43 -8.03 3.72 10.39
C GLY A 43 -8.51 2.40 9.78
N TYR A 44 -8.90 2.39 8.51
CA TYR A 44 -9.26 1.15 7.81
C TYR A 44 -8.06 0.21 7.67
N TRP A 45 -6.95 0.72 7.14
CA TRP A 45 -5.73 -0.07 6.93
C TRP A 45 -5.21 -0.65 8.25
N LEU A 46 -5.05 0.18 9.28
CA LEU A 46 -4.56 -0.26 10.58
C LEU A 46 -5.54 -1.22 11.26
N GLY A 47 -6.84 -0.92 11.23
CA GLY A 47 -7.87 -1.76 11.85
C GLY A 47 -7.97 -3.13 11.21
N LEU A 48 -8.06 -3.19 9.88
CA LEU A 48 -8.22 -4.45 9.16
C LEU A 48 -6.94 -5.29 9.14
N LEU A 49 -5.76 -4.67 8.97
CA LEU A 49 -4.48 -5.39 9.08
C LEU A 49 -4.28 -5.96 10.48
N ALA A 50 -4.63 -5.20 11.54
CA ALA A 50 -4.55 -5.71 12.90
C ALA A 50 -5.50 -6.89 13.13
N GLY A 51 -6.74 -6.81 12.64
CA GLY A 51 -7.72 -7.90 12.73
C GLY A 51 -7.26 -9.16 12.00
N ALA A 52 -6.79 -8.99 10.76
CA ALA A 52 -6.29 -10.08 9.93
C ALA A 52 -5.03 -10.74 10.52
N LEU A 53 -4.07 -9.95 11.02
CA LEU A 53 -2.86 -10.47 11.68
C LEU A 53 -3.19 -11.20 12.99
N ALA A 54 -4.18 -10.73 13.74
CA ALA A 54 -4.57 -11.34 15.00
C ALA A 54 -5.20 -12.74 14.83
N LEU A 55 -5.63 -13.13 13.62
CA LEU A 55 -6.10 -14.49 13.35
C LEU A 55 -5.00 -15.54 13.53
N TYR A 56 -3.75 -15.20 13.21
CA TYR A 56 -2.62 -16.12 13.23
C TYR A 56 -2.22 -16.63 14.63
N PRO A 57 -1.94 -15.77 15.63
CA PRO A 57 -1.59 -16.26 16.97
C PRO A 57 -2.77 -17.00 17.64
N LEU A 58 -4.02 -16.64 17.32
CA LEU A 58 -5.19 -17.31 17.89
C LEU A 58 -5.38 -18.73 17.34
N SER A 59 -5.05 -18.96 16.07
CA SER A 59 -5.09 -20.32 15.50
C SER A 59 -4.01 -21.22 16.10
N MET A 60 -2.85 -20.67 16.46
CA MET A 60 -1.77 -21.43 17.13
C MET A 60 -2.20 -21.95 18.51
N LEU A 61 -3.15 -21.29 19.16
CA LEU A 61 -3.71 -21.72 20.45
C LEU A 61 -4.78 -22.81 20.31
N GLY A 62 -4.98 -23.38 19.11
CA GLY A 62 -5.97 -24.42 18.84
C GLY A 62 -7.42 -23.94 18.94
N LEU A 63 -7.64 -22.64 19.14
CA LEU A 63 -8.97 -22.05 19.10
C LEU A 63 -9.43 -22.03 17.64
N ARG A 64 -10.63 -22.60 17.38
CA ARG A 64 -11.34 -22.34 16.12
C ARG A 64 -11.36 -20.84 15.90
N VAL A 65 -10.99 -20.41 14.69
CA VAL A 65 -10.67 -19.01 14.34
C VAL A 65 -11.54 -18.04 15.14
N ALA A 66 -10.97 -17.45 16.20
CA ALA A 66 -11.70 -16.81 17.30
C ALA A 66 -12.25 -15.42 16.94
N PHE A 67 -12.88 -15.33 15.76
CA PHE A 67 -13.37 -14.14 15.11
C PHE A 67 -14.24 -13.27 16.04
N TRP A 68 -15.20 -13.87 16.73
CA TRP A 68 -16.10 -13.11 17.62
C TRP A 68 -15.39 -12.53 18.85
N LEU A 69 -14.33 -13.19 19.35
CA LEU A 69 -13.51 -12.62 20.43
C LEU A 69 -12.73 -11.40 19.95
N LEU A 70 -12.21 -11.44 18.71
CA LEU A 70 -11.56 -10.28 18.11
C LEU A 70 -12.55 -9.12 17.88
N MET A 71 -13.75 -9.43 17.40
CA MET A 71 -14.82 -8.43 17.25
C MET A 71 -15.20 -7.79 18.58
N LEU A 72 -15.30 -8.59 19.66
CA LEU A 72 -15.51 -8.06 21.01
C LEU A 72 -14.34 -7.15 21.43
N GLY A 73 -13.09 -7.56 21.16
CA GLY A 73 -11.91 -6.74 21.39
C GLY A 73 -11.99 -5.38 20.70
N PHE A 74 -12.33 -5.36 19.41
CA PHE A 74 -12.54 -4.10 18.67
C PHE A 74 -13.68 -3.25 19.25
N ALA A 75 -14.78 -3.86 19.68
CA ALA A 75 -15.90 -3.16 20.31
C ALA A 75 -15.50 -2.53 21.65
N LEU A 76 -14.77 -3.25 22.49
CA LEU A 76 -14.26 -2.75 23.76
C LEU A 76 -13.24 -1.62 23.56
N THR A 77 -12.30 -1.79 22.62
CA THR A 77 -11.35 -0.74 22.26
C THR A 77 -12.06 0.49 21.71
N LEU A 78 -13.08 0.33 20.87
CA LEU A 78 -13.90 1.45 20.38
C LEU A 78 -14.64 2.13 21.53
N GLY A 79 -15.27 1.36 22.41
CA GLY A 79 -15.94 1.87 23.60
C GLY A 79 -15.00 2.70 24.48
N TRP A 80 -13.81 2.20 24.76
CA TRP A 80 -12.75 2.94 25.46
C TRP A 80 -12.26 4.17 24.68
N ALA A 81 -12.10 4.05 23.36
CA ALA A 81 -11.67 5.13 22.47
C ALA A 81 -12.76 6.18 22.21
N VAL A 82 -14.01 5.93 22.59
CA VAL A 82 -15.08 6.94 22.59
C VAL A 82 -15.29 7.47 24.00
N HIS A 83 -15.08 6.63 25.02
CA HIS A 83 -15.15 7.03 26.42
C HIS A 83 -14.11 8.13 26.72
N GLY A 84 -14.59 9.26 27.23
CA GLY A 84 -13.77 10.45 27.48
C GLY A 84 -13.48 11.29 26.24
N TRP A 85 -13.86 10.87 25.02
CA TRP A 85 -13.76 11.73 23.86
C TRP A 85 -14.89 12.75 23.86
N ARG A 86 -14.54 14.02 24.03
CA ARG A 86 -15.45 15.14 23.83
C ARG A 86 -15.17 15.75 22.47
N PRO A 87 -15.79 15.27 21.38
CA PRO A 87 -15.62 15.93 20.10
C PRO A 87 -16.18 17.35 20.21
N PRO A 88 -15.44 18.40 19.82
CA PRO A 88 -16.07 19.69 19.61
C PRO A 88 -17.07 19.50 18.47
N ALA A 89 -18.36 19.50 18.80
CA ALA A 89 -19.47 19.18 17.89
C ALA A 89 -19.42 20.00 16.59
N TRP A 90 -18.87 21.21 16.64
CA TRP A 90 -18.68 22.08 15.47
C TRP A 90 -17.37 21.88 14.68
N GLY A 91 -16.31 21.37 15.30
CA GLY A 91 -14.99 21.22 14.67
C GLY A 91 -14.86 20.00 13.74
N ALA A 92 -15.72 19.00 13.90
CA ALA A 92 -15.74 17.81 13.03
C ALA A 92 -16.21 18.16 11.62
N LEU A 93 -17.33 18.88 11.49
CA LEU A 93 -17.85 19.34 10.19
C LEU A 93 -16.88 20.34 9.53
N GLN A 94 -16.23 21.23 10.29
CA GLN A 94 -15.26 22.19 9.75
C GLN A 94 -14.05 21.52 9.06
N SER A 95 -13.64 20.33 9.48
CA SER A 95 -12.54 19.60 8.84
C SER A 95 -12.88 19.04 7.45
N PHE A 96 -14.18 18.81 7.20
CA PHE A 96 -14.74 18.42 5.90
C PHE A 96 -15.18 19.64 5.10
N GLN A 97 -15.48 20.76 5.77
CA GLN A 97 -15.77 22.01 5.09
C GLN A 97 -14.51 22.51 4.39
N PRO A 98 -14.57 22.72 3.08
CA PRO A 98 -13.48 23.39 2.41
C PRO A 98 -13.46 24.84 2.93
N ALA A 99 -12.29 25.35 3.31
CA ALA A 99 -12.13 26.76 3.66
C ALA A 99 -12.26 27.57 2.37
N TRP A 100 -13.50 27.86 1.97
CA TRP A 100 -13.77 28.65 0.78
C TRP A 100 -13.76 30.12 1.14
N ASP A 101 -12.94 30.89 0.45
CA ASP A 101 -13.14 32.33 0.43
C ASP A 101 -14.52 32.65 -0.16
N ARG A 102 -15.19 33.67 0.41
CA ARG A 102 -16.54 34.11 -0.04
C ARG A 102 -16.52 34.85 -1.39
N ASP A 103 -15.36 34.92 -2.02
CA ASP A 103 -15.16 35.66 -3.25
C ASP A 103 -15.86 34.98 -4.46
N ARG A 104 -16.33 35.77 -5.43
CA ARG A 104 -17.03 35.26 -6.63
C ARG A 104 -16.15 34.33 -7.48
N ARG A 105 -14.81 34.51 -7.41
CA ARG A 105 -13.81 33.60 -8.00
C ARG A 105 -13.88 32.18 -7.41
N ALA A 106 -14.47 32.01 -6.23
CA ALA A 106 -14.66 30.72 -5.59
C ALA A 106 -15.84 29.90 -6.15
N LEU A 107 -16.75 30.47 -6.96
CA LEU A 107 -17.89 29.69 -7.47
C LEU A 107 -17.46 28.60 -8.47
N GLY A 108 -16.51 28.92 -9.36
CA GLY A 108 -15.99 27.96 -10.34
C GLY A 108 -15.24 26.81 -9.67
N SER A 109 -14.40 27.11 -8.67
CA SER A 109 -13.72 26.08 -7.88
C SER A 109 -14.69 25.25 -7.04
N ARG A 110 -15.78 25.85 -6.51
CA ARG A 110 -16.89 25.13 -5.84
C ARG A 110 -17.55 24.14 -6.76
N LEU A 111 -17.96 24.59 -7.93
CA LEU A 111 -18.59 23.73 -8.92
C LEU A 111 -17.65 22.60 -9.32
N LEU A 112 -16.38 22.90 -9.59
CA LEU A 112 -15.40 21.86 -9.94
C LEU A 112 -15.18 20.85 -8.82
N CYS A 113 -15.09 21.26 -7.55
CA CYS A 113 -15.03 20.33 -6.43
C CYS A 113 -16.25 19.43 -6.35
N VAL A 114 -17.46 19.99 -6.53
CA VAL A 114 -18.70 19.20 -6.53
C VAL A 114 -18.72 18.22 -7.70
N LEU A 115 -18.32 18.64 -8.90
CA LEU A 115 -18.22 17.77 -10.07
C LEU A 115 -17.21 16.65 -9.86
N LEU A 116 -16.02 16.95 -9.31
CA LEU A 116 -15.01 15.95 -8.99
C LEU A 116 -15.53 14.97 -7.94
N LEU A 117 -16.16 15.44 -6.85
CA LEU A 117 -16.75 14.56 -5.84
C LEU A 117 -17.87 13.69 -6.41
N GLY A 118 -18.73 14.24 -7.27
CA GLY A 118 -19.77 13.51 -7.97
C GLY A 118 -19.20 12.43 -8.88
N TRP A 119 -18.13 12.75 -9.63
CA TRP A 119 -17.43 11.80 -10.49
C TRP A 119 -16.75 10.68 -9.68
N ILE A 120 -16.06 11.03 -8.59
CA ILE A 120 -15.42 10.08 -7.67
C ILE A 120 -16.48 9.16 -7.04
N GLY A 121 -17.60 9.74 -6.60
CA GLY A 121 -18.73 9.00 -6.05
C GLY A 121 -19.29 8.00 -7.06
N LEU A 122 -19.57 8.45 -8.28
CA LEU A 122 -20.02 7.59 -9.37
C LEU A 122 -19.01 6.47 -9.65
N ARG A 123 -17.71 6.77 -9.69
CA ARG A 123 -16.67 5.77 -9.94
C ARG A 123 -16.67 4.68 -8.87
N PHE A 124 -16.70 5.06 -7.59
CA PHE A 124 -16.78 4.08 -6.50
C PHE A 124 -18.12 3.32 -6.49
N THR A 125 -19.22 3.93 -6.92
CA THR A 125 -20.48 3.21 -7.11
C THR A 125 -20.33 2.12 -8.16
N VAL A 126 -19.73 2.43 -9.32
CA VAL A 126 -19.47 1.43 -10.37
C VAL A 126 -18.55 0.32 -9.84
N LEU A 127 -17.44 0.67 -9.18
CA LEU A 127 -16.53 -0.32 -8.59
C LEU A 127 -17.21 -1.19 -7.52
N ALA A 128 -18.11 -0.61 -6.72
CA ALA A 128 -18.89 -1.36 -5.76
C ALA A 128 -19.82 -2.36 -6.44
N LEU A 129 -20.45 -1.98 -7.57
CA LEU A 129 -21.27 -2.90 -8.36
C LEU A 129 -20.42 -4.03 -8.97
N GLU A 130 -19.23 -3.73 -9.49
CA GLU A 130 -18.31 -4.75 -9.99
C GLU A 130 -17.91 -5.72 -8.88
N VAL A 131 -17.46 -5.22 -7.73
CA VAL A 131 -17.09 -6.05 -6.56
C VAL A 131 -18.28 -6.89 -6.05
N TRP A 132 -19.50 -6.35 -6.16
CA TRP A 132 -20.70 -7.03 -5.69
C TRP A 132 -21.13 -8.17 -6.60
N TRP A 133 -21.05 -7.97 -7.92
CA TRP A 133 -21.57 -8.90 -8.92
C TRP A 133 -20.53 -9.82 -9.54
N GLN A 134 -19.27 -9.41 -9.61
CA GLN A 134 -18.24 -10.24 -10.21
C GLN A 134 -17.84 -11.38 -9.26
N PRO A 135 -17.76 -12.62 -9.77
CA PRO A 135 -17.22 -13.73 -8.99
C PRO A 135 -15.71 -13.51 -8.76
N LEU A 136 -15.15 -14.29 -7.84
CA LEU A 136 -13.70 -14.32 -7.65
C LEU A 136 -13.06 -15.24 -8.72
N TYR A 137 -12.85 -14.69 -9.92
CA TYR A 137 -12.24 -15.38 -11.06
C TYR A 137 -10.84 -14.91 -11.51
N PRO A 138 -10.29 -13.75 -11.09
CA PRO A 138 -8.97 -13.37 -11.57
C PRO A 138 -7.89 -14.37 -11.18
N TRP A 139 -7.00 -14.69 -12.13
CA TRP A 139 -6.08 -15.82 -12.00
C TRP A 139 -5.19 -15.71 -10.76
N ASP A 140 -4.51 -14.57 -10.55
CA ASP A 140 -3.59 -14.40 -9.41
C ASP A 140 -4.34 -14.37 -8.07
N ALA A 141 -5.55 -13.78 -8.04
CA ALA A 141 -6.42 -13.82 -6.87
C ALA A 141 -6.69 -15.26 -6.44
N TRP A 142 -7.07 -16.12 -7.39
CA TRP A 142 -7.38 -17.52 -7.12
C TRP A 142 -6.13 -18.36 -6.81
N THR A 143 -5.10 -18.32 -7.66
CA THR A 143 -3.92 -19.21 -7.57
C THR A 143 -3.01 -18.90 -6.39
N THR A 144 -3.01 -17.64 -5.92
CA THR A 144 -2.01 -17.14 -4.98
C THR A 144 -2.62 -16.83 -3.61
N TRP A 145 -3.83 -16.26 -3.55
CA TRP A 145 -4.32 -15.61 -2.34
C TRP A 145 -5.59 -16.22 -1.76
N ALA A 146 -6.63 -16.36 -2.56
CA ALA A 146 -7.97 -16.62 -2.07
C ALA A 146 -8.25 -18.10 -1.78
N VAL A 147 -7.54 -19.04 -2.43
CA VAL A 147 -7.70 -20.48 -2.14
C VAL A 147 -7.40 -20.79 -0.67
N ARG A 148 -6.37 -20.16 -0.07
CA ARG A 148 -6.11 -20.31 1.37
C ARG A 148 -7.29 -19.84 2.19
N ALA A 149 -7.81 -18.64 1.89
CA ALA A 149 -8.95 -18.07 2.58
C ALA A 149 -10.18 -18.98 2.49
N ARG A 150 -10.45 -19.54 1.30
CA ARG A 150 -11.56 -20.47 1.10
C ARG A 150 -11.38 -21.74 1.93
N VAL A 151 -10.24 -22.41 1.82
CA VAL A 151 -9.97 -23.64 2.60
C VAL A 151 -10.12 -23.38 4.10
N TRP A 152 -9.55 -22.29 4.61
CA TRP A 152 -9.67 -21.93 6.02
C TRP A 152 -11.09 -21.57 6.45
N SER A 153 -11.86 -20.93 5.57
CA SER A 153 -13.26 -20.59 5.82
C SER A 153 -14.15 -21.84 5.88
N GLU A 154 -13.92 -22.81 4.99
CA GLU A 154 -14.72 -24.04 4.90
C GLU A 154 -14.38 -25.01 6.05
N LEU A 155 -13.10 -25.09 6.44
CA LEU A 155 -12.66 -25.97 7.54
C LEU A 155 -12.80 -25.33 8.92
N GLY A 156 -12.91 -24.00 9.00
CA GLY A 156 -12.90 -23.25 10.26
C GLY A 156 -11.58 -23.33 11.02
N GLN A 157 -10.49 -23.69 10.33
CA GLN A 157 -9.15 -23.91 10.88
C GLN A 157 -8.08 -23.42 9.92
N LEU A 158 -6.99 -22.85 10.46
CA LEU A 158 -5.84 -22.41 9.68
C LEU A 158 -4.89 -23.58 9.38
N VAL A 159 -5.35 -24.52 8.53
CA VAL A 159 -4.53 -25.66 8.08
C VAL A 159 -3.31 -25.19 7.28
N PRO A 160 -2.18 -25.94 7.34
CA PRO A 160 -0.94 -25.53 6.69
C PRO A 160 -1.02 -25.68 5.16
N PHE A 161 -0.38 -24.73 4.46
CA PHE A 161 -0.10 -24.81 3.03
C PHE A 161 1.39 -25.12 2.84
N VAL A 162 1.68 -26.22 2.15
CA VAL A 162 3.03 -26.77 1.99
C VAL A 162 3.43 -26.86 0.53
N ALA A 163 4.71 -27.16 0.28
CA ALA A 163 5.21 -27.39 -1.08
C ALA A 163 4.46 -28.54 -1.78
N PRO A 164 4.22 -28.47 -3.10
CA PRO A 164 3.49 -29.50 -3.84
C PRO A 164 4.03 -30.92 -3.67
N LYS A 165 5.37 -31.07 -3.55
CA LYS A 165 6.00 -32.37 -3.31
C LYS A 165 5.63 -32.97 -1.96
N VAL A 166 5.57 -32.14 -0.91
CA VAL A 166 5.18 -32.56 0.45
C VAL A 166 3.71 -32.96 0.46
N TRP A 167 2.86 -32.14 -0.16
CA TRP A 167 1.43 -32.42 -0.30
C TRP A 167 1.16 -33.73 -1.06
N ALA A 168 1.85 -33.97 -2.18
CA ALA A 168 1.71 -35.20 -2.96
C ALA A 168 2.15 -36.46 -2.20
N SER A 169 3.04 -36.32 -1.21
CA SER A 169 3.49 -37.41 -0.35
C SER A 169 2.69 -37.56 0.96
N ASP A 170 1.79 -36.61 1.26
CA ASP A 170 1.00 -36.64 2.49
C ASP A 170 -0.21 -37.56 2.32
N SER A 171 -0.31 -38.59 3.17
CA SER A 171 -1.45 -39.51 3.22
C SER A 171 -2.50 -39.12 4.27
N SER A 172 -2.22 -38.10 5.09
CA SER A 172 -3.12 -37.68 6.17
C SER A 172 -4.29 -36.83 5.69
N GLY A 173 -4.15 -36.15 4.54
CA GLY A 173 -5.14 -35.20 4.02
C GLY A 173 -5.25 -33.93 4.86
N ALA A 174 -4.28 -33.67 5.75
CA ALA A 174 -4.30 -32.55 6.69
C ALA A 174 -3.60 -31.30 6.15
N VAL A 175 -2.93 -31.40 5.00
CA VAL A 175 -2.16 -30.31 4.39
C VAL A 175 -2.72 -29.96 3.01
N TYR A 176 -2.53 -28.70 2.61
CA TYR A 176 -2.96 -28.19 1.31
C TYR A 176 -1.78 -27.59 0.56
N THR A 177 -1.95 -27.29 -0.72
CA THR A 177 -0.90 -26.64 -1.53
C THR A 177 -1.51 -25.66 -2.52
N ILE A 178 -0.69 -24.68 -2.91
CA ILE A 178 -0.90 -23.75 -4.02
C ILE A 178 0.48 -23.45 -4.63
N GLU A 179 0.51 -22.88 -5.83
CA GLU A 179 1.78 -22.50 -6.48
C GLU A 179 2.61 -21.55 -5.60
N ALA A 180 1.96 -20.52 -5.06
CA ALA A 180 2.56 -19.55 -4.17
C ALA A 180 2.50 -19.97 -2.69
N TRP A 181 2.71 -21.25 -2.37
CA TRP A 181 2.60 -21.75 -0.98
C TRP A 181 3.53 -21.05 0.02
N HIS A 182 4.66 -20.51 -0.47
CA HIS A 182 5.67 -19.81 0.32
C HIS A 182 5.36 -18.31 0.51
N TYR A 183 4.34 -17.77 -0.17
CA TYR A 183 3.97 -16.37 -0.02
C TYR A 183 3.32 -16.10 1.36
N PRO A 184 3.44 -14.86 1.88
CA PRO A 184 2.79 -14.44 3.12
C PRO A 184 1.27 -14.63 3.12
N SER A 185 0.69 -14.95 4.27
CA SER A 185 -0.75 -15.26 4.42
C SER A 185 -1.66 -14.04 4.66
N LEU A 186 -1.11 -12.83 4.84
CA LEU A 186 -1.93 -11.69 5.30
C LEU A 186 -3.04 -11.33 4.32
N VAL A 187 -2.76 -11.36 3.01
CA VAL A 187 -3.78 -11.07 1.98
C VAL A 187 -4.91 -12.10 2.00
N SER A 188 -4.58 -13.37 2.22
CA SER A 188 -5.57 -14.43 2.43
C SER A 188 -6.40 -14.19 3.71
N PHE A 189 -5.80 -13.68 4.79
CA PHE A 189 -6.55 -13.33 6.01
C PHE A 189 -7.51 -12.16 5.80
N LEU A 190 -7.15 -11.19 4.96
CA LEU A 190 -8.05 -10.08 4.61
C LEU A 190 -9.29 -10.59 3.88
N ALA A 191 -9.15 -11.55 2.95
CA ALA A 191 -10.27 -12.21 2.30
C ALA A 191 -11.08 -13.11 3.24
N LEU A 192 -10.42 -13.83 4.15
CA LEU A 192 -11.05 -14.71 5.13
C LEU A 192 -11.89 -13.95 6.16
N TRP A 193 -11.43 -12.78 6.62
CA TRP A 193 -12.04 -12.01 7.71
C TRP A 193 -13.56 -11.81 7.57
N PRO A 194 -14.08 -11.26 6.45
CA PRO A 194 -15.52 -11.11 6.27
C PRO A 194 -16.26 -12.43 6.02
N THR A 195 -15.62 -13.48 5.50
CA THR A 195 -16.29 -14.77 5.27
C THR A 195 -16.55 -15.51 6.58
N LEU A 196 -15.69 -15.32 7.59
CA LEU A 196 -15.94 -15.80 8.96
C LEU A 196 -17.22 -15.18 9.55
N ALA A 197 -17.47 -13.89 9.27
CA ALA A 197 -18.68 -13.20 9.68
C ALA A 197 -19.92 -13.68 8.90
N ALA A 198 -19.75 -14.00 7.62
CA ALA A 198 -20.80 -14.59 6.78
C ALA A 198 -21.21 -16.00 7.23
N GLY A 199 -20.36 -16.68 8.02
CA GLY A 199 -20.58 -18.04 8.50
C GLY A 199 -20.13 -19.14 7.53
N GLY A 200 -19.39 -18.78 6.48
CA GLY A 200 -18.93 -19.68 5.44
C GLY A 200 -18.36 -18.92 4.24
N TRP A 201 -17.81 -19.64 3.26
CA TRP A 201 -17.23 -19.00 2.08
C TRP A 201 -18.32 -18.24 1.29
N ASN A 202 -18.05 -16.98 1.02
CA ASN A 202 -18.84 -16.16 0.13
C ASN A 202 -17.91 -15.22 -0.64
N GLU A 203 -17.89 -15.33 -1.97
CA GLU A 203 -16.96 -14.59 -2.82
C GLU A 203 -17.14 -13.08 -2.71
N THR A 204 -18.39 -12.61 -2.74
CA THR A 204 -18.69 -11.18 -2.57
C THR A 204 -18.16 -10.66 -1.23
N ALA A 205 -18.43 -11.38 -0.12
CA ALA A 205 -17.90 -11.01 1.19
C ALA A 205 -16.37 -10.97 1.20
N ALA A 206 -15.71 -11.97 0.59
CA ALA A 206 -14.25 -12.03 0.46
C ALA A 206 -13.66 -10.88 -0.36
N ASN A 207 -14.42 -10.30 -1.30
CA ASN A 207 -13.99 -9.20 -2.17
C ASN A 207 -14.18 -7.82 -1.54
N LEU A 208 -15.17 -7.62 -0.66
CA LEU A 208 -15.46 -6.33 -0.02
C LEU A 208 -14.25 -5.62 0.63
N PRO A 209 -13.25 -6.32 1.22
CA PRO A 209 -12.05 -5.69 1.75
C PRO A 209 -11.29 -4.81 0.73
N TRP A 210 -11.31 -5.17 -0.56
CA TRP A 210 -10.64 -4.41 -1.63
C TRP A 210 -11.32 -3.08 -1.90
N LEU A 211 -12.66 -3.07 -1.94
CA LEU A 211 -13.43 -1.83 -2.08
C LEU A 211 -13.17 -0.89 -0.90
N GLY A 212 -13.21 -1.41 0.33
CA GLY A 212 -12.87 -0.64 1.52
C GLY A 212 -11.43 -0.12 1.50
N GLY A 213 -10.49 -0.94 1.02
CA GLY A 213 -9.08 -0.56 0.86
C GLY A 213 -8.88 0.59 -0.12
N ALA A 214 -9.60 0.57 -1.25
CA ALA A 214 -9.57 1.64 -2.24
C ALA A 214 -10.18 2.95 -1.72
N ILE A 215 -11.34 2.87 -1.05
CA ILE A 215 -11.97 4.05 -0.41
C ILE A 215 -11.04 4.62 0.66
N ALA A 216 -10.44 3.76 1.49
CA ALA A 216 -9.50 4.17 2.53
C ALA A 216 -8.21 4.78 1.95
N LEU A 217 -7.68 4.24 0.85
CA LEU A 217 -6.57 4.85 0.12
C LEU A 217 -6.93 6.25 -0.37
N ALA A 218 -8.12 6.42 -0.98
CA ALA A 218 -8.60 7.72 -1.44
C ALA A 218 -8.72 8.75 -0.30
N LEU A 219 -9.33 8.35 0.82
CA LEU A 219 -9.50 9.19 2.00
C LEU A 219 -8.15 9.53 2.66
N GLY A 220 -7.26 8.54 2.79
CA GLY A 220 -5.92 8.71 3.34
C GLY A 220 -5.04 9.62 2.48
N PHE A 221 -5.09 9.44 1.15
CA PHE A 221 -4.41 10.30 0.19
C PHE A 221 -4.91 11.74 0.30
N TYR A 222 -6.22 11.96 0.26
CA TYR A 222 -6.80 13.30 0.38
C TYR A 222 -6.45 13.93 1.73
N GLY A 223 -6.53 13.16 2.82
CA GLY A 223 -6.13 13.61 4.15
C GLY A 223 -4.67 14.04 4.21
N GLN A 224 -3.75 13.27 3.63
CA GLN A 224 -2.34 13.63 3.55
C GLN A 224 -2.11 14.87 2.66
N ALA A 225 -2.83 15.00 1.54
CA ALA A 225 -2.74 16.17 0.65
C ALA A 225 -3.22 17.46 1.35
N ARG A 226 -4.28 17.36 2.14
CA ARG A 226 -4.79 18.44 2.98
C ARG A 226 -3.81 18.79 4.11
N LEU A 227 -3.24 17.80 4.79
CA LEU A 227 -2.19 18.01 5.80
C LEU A 227 -0.90 18.60 5.20
N TRP A 228 -0.62 18.33 3.92
CA TRP A 228 0.48 18.97 3.21
C TRP A 228 0.29 20.49 3.08
N GLY A 229 -0.95 20.97 3.22
CA GLY A 229 -1.31 22.38 3.11
C GLY A 229 -1.69 22.81 1.69
N THR A 230 -2.04 21.85 0.81
CA THR A 230 -2.64 22.19 -0.49
C THR A 230 -4.07 22.68 -0.30
N SER A 231 -4.72 23.25 -1.32
CA SER A 231 -6.15 23.61 -1.25
C SER A 231 -7.06 22.38 -1.38
N PRO A 232 -8.36 22.45 -1.00
CA PRO A 232 -9.30 21.33 -1.17
C PRO A 232 -9.42 20.89 -2.63
N LEU A 233 -9.46 21.86 -3.56
CA LEU A 233 -9.54 21.59 -4.99
C LEU A 233 -8.26 20.89 -5.48
N THR A 234 -7.09 21.40 -5.12
CA THR A 234 -5.80 20.78 -5.51
C THR A 234 -5.69 19.35 -4.98
N SER A 235 -6.11 19.12 -3.72
CA SER A 235 -6.19 17.78 -3.13
C SER A 235 -7.15 16.86 -3.90
N LEU A 236 -8.32 17.37 -4.31
CA LEU A 236 -9.30 16.59 -5.09
C LEU A 236 -8.82 16.30 -6.51
N VAL A 237 -8.14 17.23 -7.17
CA VAL A 237 -7.56 17.00 -8.50
C VAL A 237 -6.48 15.92 -8.45
N ALA A 238 -5.58 15.97 -7.47
CA ALA A 238 -4.58 14.92 -7.30
C ALA A 238 -5.20 13.58 -6.90
N LEU A 239 -6.23 13.59 -6.05
CA LEU A 239 -6.98 12.38 -5.75
C LEU A 239 -7.61 11.80 -7.03
N TRP A 240 -8.29 12.64 -7.82
CA TRP A 240 -8.89 12.25 -9.09
C TRP A 240 -7.85 11.66 -10.05
N LEU A 241 -6.65 12.24 -10.15
CA LEU A 241 -5.54 11.69 -10.94
C LEU A 241 -5.15 10.27 -10.49
N LEU A 242 -5.24 9.97 -9.19
CA LEU A 242 -4.94 8.64 -8.66
C LEU A 242 -6.08 7.63 -8.89
N ILE A 243 -7.31 7.99 -8.51
CA ILE A 243 -8.44 7.06 -8.53
C ILE A 243 -9.16 6.96 -9.88
N SER A 244 -8.66 7.68 -10.88
CA SER A 244 -9.10 7.51 -12.27
C SER A 244 -8.23 6.55 -13.06
N LEU A 245 -7.14 6.05 -12.48
CA LEU A 245 -6.18 5.19 -13.16
C LEU A 245 -6.83 3.82 -13.46
N PRO A 246 -6.92 3.43 -14.74
CA PRO A 246 -7.58 2.18 -15.12
C PRO A 246 -6.97 0.96 -14.43
N LEU A 247 -5.63 0.93 -14.27
CA LEU A 247 -4.99 -0.21 -13.63
C LEU A 247 -5.28 -0.30 -12.13
N LEU A 248 -5.36 0.84 -11.41
CA LEU A 248 -5.75 0.84 -10.01
C LEU A 248 -7.18 0.31 -9.87
N ASP A 249 -8.09 0.83 -10.68
CA ASP A 249 -9.50 0.46 -10.67
C ASP A 249 -9.73 -1.00 -11.04
N THR A 250 -8.95 -1.55 -11.98
CA THR A 250 -8.95 -2.98 -12.30
C THR A 250 -8.62 -3.81 -11.06
N HIS A 251 -7.68 -3.40 -10.20
CA HIS A 251 -7.37 -4.13 -8.96
C HIS A 251 -8.42 -3.96 -7.85
N VAL A 252 -9.35 -3.03 -8.01
CA VAL A 252 -10.54 -2.91 -7.16
C VAL A 252 -11.66 -3.80 -7.69
N ALA A 253 -11.99 -3.67 -8.98
CA ALA A 253 -13.04 -4.43 -9.64
C ALA A 253 -12.74 -5.93 -9.66
N LEU A 254 -11.48 -6.30 -9.96
CA LEU A 254 -10.95 -7.66 -9.92
C LEU A 254 -10.32 -7.91 -8.54
N ALA A 255 -11.13 -7.82 -7.49
CA ALA A 255 -10.68 -8.00 -6.12
C ALA A 255 -9.96 -9.35 -5.89
N GLY A 256 -9.05 -9.37 -4.92
CA GLY A 256 -8.31 -10.57 -4.51
C GLY A 256 -6.79 -10.49 -4.72
N TYR A 257 -6.28 -9.48 -5.43
CA TYR A 257 -4.85 -9.25 -5.65
C TYR A 257 -4.18 -8.59 -4.44
N ALA A 258 -2.93 -8.97 -4.16
CA ALA A 258 -2.10 -8.28 -3.17
C ALA A 258 -1.69 -6.86 -3.57
N ASP A 259 -1.69 -6.53 -4.87
CA ASP A 259 -1.08 -5.28 -5.37
C ASP A 259 -1.79 -4.02 -4.88
N LEU A 260 -3.13 -4.02 -4.76
CA LEU A 260 -3.86 -2.89 -4.15
C LEU A 260 -3.46 -2.70 -2.68
N TRP A 261 -3.34 -3.80 -1.93
CA TRP A 261 -2.95 -3.76 -0.53
C TRP A 261 -1.54 -3.22 -0.35
N LEU A 262 -0.59 -3.70 -1.14
CA LEU A 262 0.77 -3.20 -1.10
C LEU A 262 0.84 -1.75 -1.60
N ALA A 263 0.11 -1.37 -2.65
CA ALA A 263 0.04 0.01 -3.15
C ALA A 263 -0.48 0.99 -2.09
N GLY A 264 -1.55 0.62 -1.38
CA GLY A 264 -2.11 1.46 -0.34
C GLY A 264 -1.22 1.56 0.89
N ALA A 265 -0.73 0.43 1.42
CA ALA A 265 0.16 0.41 2.57
C ALA A 265 1.50 1.11 2.29
N LEU A 266 2.11 0.87 1.13
CA LEU A 266 3.34 1.53 0.69
C LEU A 266 3.10 3.01 0.43
N GLY A 267 2.09 3.34 -0.37
CA GLY A 267 1.74 4.71 -0.70
C GLY A 267 1.52 5.58 0.54
N LEU A 268 0.62 5.17 1.44
CA LEU A 268 0.32 5.90 2.66
C LEU A 268 1.53 5.95 3.60
N SER A 269 2.32 4.89 3.69
CA SER A 269 3.57 4.90 4.47
C SER A 269 4.56 5.95 3.94
N LEU A 270 4.79 5.99 2.63
CA LEU A 270 5.73 6.93 2.02
C LEU A 270 5.21 8.38 2.06
N MET A 271 3.90 8.61 1.98
CA MET A 271 3.30 9.93 2.22
C MET A 271 3.55 10.41 3.65
N ALA A 272 3.35 9.53 4.63
CA ALA A 272 3.63 9.81 6.03
C ALA A 272 5.12 10.07 6.26
N PHE A 273 6.00 9.28 5.65
CA PHE A 273 7.43 9.53 5.64
C PHE A 273 7.75 10.93 5.11
N LEU A 274 7.19 11.31 3.95
CA LEU A 274 7.42 12.62 3.36
C LEU A 274 6.94 13.77 4.27
N GLN A 275 5.77 13.61 4.91
CA GLN A 275 5.28 14.55 5.91
C GLN A 275 6.22 14.68 7.10
N TRP A 276 6.71 13.55 7.63
CA TRP A 276 7.68 13.55 8.72
C TRP A 276 8.98 14.26 8.32
N THR A 277 9.53 14.00 7.13
CA THR A 277 10.74 14.71 6.67
C THR A 277 10.50 16.20 6.46
N ARG A 278 9.26 16.63 6.19
CA ARG A 278 8.91 18.05 6.07
C ARG A 278 8.73 18.73 7.42
N THR A 279 8.05 18.10 8.37
CA THR A 279 7.54 18.75 9.59
C THR A 279 8.19 18.28 10.88
N GLY A 280 8.92 17.16 10.86
CA GLY A 280 9.43 16.48 12.04
C GLY A 280 8.36 15.76 12.87
N ASP A 281 7.11 15.67 12.40
CA ASP A 281 6.00 15.09 13.16
C ASP A 281 6.19 13.57 13.37
N ARG A 282 6.48 13.17 14.62
CA ARG A 282 6.72 11.77 14.98
C ARG A 282 5.52 10.87 14.75
N ARG A 283 4.28 11.40 14.76
CA ARG A 283 3.08 10.60 14.45
C ARG A 283 3.15 10.05 13.02
N GLN A 284 3.62 10.88 12.09
CA GLN A 284 3.80 10.49 10.70
C GLN A 284 4.93 9.47 10.53
N ALA A 285 6.03 9.59 11.31
CA ALA A 285 7.06 8.55 11.36
C ALA A 285 6.51 7.22 11.86
N VAL A 286 5.68 7.22 12.91
CA VAL A 286 5.02 6.00 13.42
C VAL A 286 4.13 5.39 12.34
N PHE A 287 3.33 6.18 11.63
CA PHE A 287 2.51 5.67 10.53
C PHE A 287 3.31 5.09 9.37
N CYS A 288 4.43 5.73 9.01
CA CYS A 288 5.38 5.15 8.06
C CYS A 288 5.86 3.78 8.55
N LEU A 289 6.40 3.70 9.77
CA LEU A 289 7.01 2.46 10.27
C LEU A 289 5.99 1.32 10.45
N VAL A 290 4.81 1.63 10.98
CA VAL A 290 3.74 0.63 11.21
C VAL A 290 3.24 0.07 9.87
N LEU A 291 2.99 0.92 8.88
CA LEU A 291 2.56 0.43 7.56
C LEU A 291 3.71 -0.23 6.80
N ALA A 292 4.94 0.27 6.90
CA ALA A 292 6.12 -0.36 6.31
C ALA A 292 6.36 -1.78 6.82
N ALA A 293 6.15 -2.01 8.12
CA ALA A 293 6.24 -3.34 8.71
C ALA A 293 5.24 -4.35 8.11
N SER A 294 4.14 -3.87 7.51
CA SER A 294 3.17 -4.74 6.83
C SER A 294 3.58 -5.13 5.41
N TRP A 295 4.50 -4.42 4.75
CA TRP A 295 4.83 -4.70 3.34
C TRP A 295 5.32 -6.13 3.10
N PRO A 296 6.28 -6.68 3.88
CA PRO A 296 6.73 -8.06 3.71
C PRO A 296 5.64 -9.09 4.05
N LEU A 297 4.66 -8.69 4.87
CA LEU A 297 3.55 -9.55 5.27
C LEU A 297 2.45 -9.59 4.20
N LEU A 298 2.37 -8.56 3.35
CA LEU A 298 1.41 -8.49 2.24
C LEU A 298 1.94 -9.19 0.99
N LYS A 299 3.22 -8.99 0.66
CA LYS A 299 3.87 -9.54 -0.54
C LYS A 299 5.37 -9.67 -0.31
N LEU A 300 6.00 -10.68 -0.92
CA LEU A 300 7.46 -10.88 -0.79
C LEU A 300 8.25 -9.67 -1.32
N GLU A 301 7.81 -9.07 -2.41
CA GLU A 301 8.42 -7.87 -3.00
C GLU A 301 8.41 -6.69 -2.02
N GLY A 302 7.44 -6.65 -1.10
CA GLY A 302 7.39 -5.65 -0.03
C GLY A 302 8.61 -5.66 0.88
N ALA A 303 9.28 -6.81 1.05
CA ALA A 303 10.55 -6.89 1.76
C ALA A 303 11.68 -6.17 1.02
N ALA A 304 11.73 -6.28 -0.30
CA ALA A 304 12.71 -5.56 -1.11
C ALA A 304 12.49 -4.04 -1.04
N TRP A 305 11.23 -3.59 -1.03
CA TRP A 305 10.89 -2.16 -0.98
C TRP A 305 11.30 -1.45 0.31
N LEU A 306 11.46 -2.17 1.42
CA LEU A 306 11.94 -1.59 2.68
C LEU A 306 13.31 -0.91 2.52
N VAL A 307 14.16 -1.39 1.61
CA VAL A 307 15.48 -0.81 1.37
C VAL A 307 15.40 0.66 0.95
N LEU A 308 14.30 1.08 0.32
CA LEU A 308 14.08 2.45 -0.15
C LEU A 308 14.05 3.48 1.00
N LEU A 309 13.59 3.06 2.18
CA LEU A 309 13.48 3.95 3.34
C LEU A 309 14.85 4.36 3.88
N VAL A 310 15.88 3.50 3.76
CA VAL A 310 17.21 3.75 4.31
C VAL A 310 17.92 4.95 3.66
N PRO A 311 18.15 4.99 2.33
CA PRO A 311 18.80 6.14 1.71
C PRO A 311 17.92 7.40 1.80
N ALA A 312 16.59 7.26 1.71
CA ALA A 312 15.69 8.40 1.86
C ALA A 312 15.77 9.01 3.26
N TRP A 313 15.87 8.19 4.31
CA TRP A 313 16.02 8.62 5.70
C TRP A 313 17.37 9.30 5.95
N ILE A 314 18.45 8.69 5.47
CA ILE A 314 19.81 9.26 5.56
C ILE A 314 19.88 10.65 4.93
N LEU A 315 19.24 10.84 3.77
CA LEU A 315 19.24 12.12 3.06
C LEU A 315 18.32 13.16 3.69
N ALA A 316 17.26 12.74 4.40
CA ALA A 316 16.41 13.63 5.16
C ALA A 316 17.11 14.16 6.43
N GLU A 317 17.93 13.33 7.08
CA GLU A 317 18.59 13.66 8.34
C GLU A 317 19.96 14.33 8.14
N ALA A 318 19.98 15.67 8.18
CA ALA A 318 21.19 16.48 7.96
C ALA A 318 22.38 16.07 8.84
N ARG A 319 22.13 15.66 10.09
CA ARG A 319 23.15 15.21 11.05
C ARG A 319 23.89 13.96 10.57
N TRP A 320 23.17 13.04 9.94
CA TRP A 320 23.72 11.76 9.49
C TRP A 320 24.10 11.79 8.02
N ARG A 321 23.78 12.85 7.28
CA ARG A 321 23.98 12.91 5.83
C ARG A 321 25.41 12.59 5.40
N ARG A 322 26.45 13.14 6.05
CA ARG A 322 27.84 12.83 5.66
C ARG A 322 28.22 11.39 5.95
N ILE A 323 27.94 10.92 7.18
CA ILE A 323 28.24 9.55 7.60
C ILE A 323 27.45 8.55 6.76
N GLY A 324 26.16 8.80 6.58
CA GLY A 324 25.25 7.97 5.83
C GLY A 324 25.57 7.95 4.34
N LEU A 325 26.00 9.06 3.73
CA LEU A 325 26.53 9.03 2.36
C LEU A 325 27.78 8.16 2.26
N SER A 326 28.68 8.22 3.25
CA SER A 326 29.84 7.32 3.31
C SER A 326 29.41 5.86 3.50
N LEU A 327 28.38 5.58 4.31
CA LEU A 327 27.84 4.23 4.49
C LEU A 327 27.17 3.70 3.22
N ILE A 328 26.40 4.54 2.52
CA ILE A 328 25.80 4.19 1.21
C ILE A 328 26.92 3.90 0.20
N ALA A 329 27.94 4.77 0.13
CA ALA A 329 29.08 4.56 -0.75
C ALA A 329 29.82 3.26 -0.39
N ALA A 330 30.06 2.99 0.89
CA ALA A 330 30.68 1.75 1.35
C ALA A 330 29.82 0.51 1.02
N ALA A 331 28.49 0.61 1.15
CA ALA A 331 27.57 -0.48 0.80
C ALA A 331 27.57 -0.76 -0.71
N VAL A 332 27.55 0.29 -1.54
CA VAL A 332 27.64 0.16 -3.01
C VAL A 332 28.98 -0.42 -3.42
N LEU A 333 30.08 0.07 -2.85
CA LEU A 333 31.42 -0.45 -3.11
C LEU A 333 31.58 -1.90 -2.63
N GLY A 334 31.06 -2.21 -1.44
CA GLY A 334 31.08 -3.56 -0.88
C GLY A 334 30.24 -4.54 -1.70
N PHE A 335 29.07 -4.12 -2.17
CA PHE A 335 28.25 -4.90 -3.09
C PHE A 335 28.96 -5.12 -4.42
N GLY A 336 29.57 -4.07 -4.99
CA GLY A 336 30.36 -4.17 -6.22
C GLY A 336 31.56 -5.10 -6.07
N LEU A 337 32.26 -5.04 -4.92
CA LEU A 337 33.35 -5.96 -4.62
C LEU A 337 32.85 -7.40 -4.46
N ALA A 338 31.77 -7.62 -3.70
CA ALA A 338 31.15 -8.93 -3.53
C ALA A 338 30.74 -9.54 -4.89
N TRP A 339 30.17 -8.71 -5.77
CA TRP A 339 29.82 -9.07 -7.14
C TRP A 339 31.03 -9.48 -7.96
N LEU A 340 32.13 -8.71 -7.91
CA LEU A 340 33.37 -8.99 -8.65
C LEU A 340 34.05 -10.29 -8.20
N ILE A 341 34.07 -10.58 -6.89
CA ILE A 341 34.71 -11.77 -6.34
C ILE A 341 33.81 -13.01 -6.34
N GLY A 342 32.51 -12.86 -6.64
CA GLY A 342 31.54 -13.96 -6.59
C GLY A 342 31.33 -14.47 -5.16
N LEU A 343 31.00 -13.58 -4.23
CA LEU A 343 30.81 -13.92 -2.83
C LEU A 343 29.70 -14.97 -2.65
N ARG A 344 30.07 -16.11 -2.06
CA ARG A 344 29.15 -17.19 -1.68
C ARG A 344 29.43 -17.59 -0.24
N PHE A 345 28.43 -17.50 0.62
CA PHE A 345 28.54 -18.04 1.97
C PHE A 345 27.20 -18.55 2.48
N GLU A 346 27.27 -19.57 3.33
CA GLU A 346 26.12 -20.16 3.99
C GLU A 346 26.10 -19.73 5.45
N ALA A 347 25.05 -19.02 5.84
CA ALA A 347 24.85 -18.59 7.21
C ALA A 347 23.96 -19.62 7.94
N PRO A 348 24.38 -20.14 9.12
CA PRO A 348 23.68 -21.23 9.83
C PRO A 348 22.20 -21.01 10.17
N LEU A 349 21.68 -19.79 10.03
CA LEU A 349 20.29 -19.41 10.34
C LEU A 349 19.59 -18.65 9.22
N ILE A 350 20.35 -18.07 8.30
CA ILE A 350 19.85 -17.15 7.28
C ILE A 350 19.82 -17.86 5.91
N GLY A 351 20.54 -18.98 5.77
CA GLY A 351 20.66 -19.72 4.53
C GLY A 351 21.79 -19.20 3.66
N GLN A 352 21.77 -19.58 2.39
CA GLN A 352 22.80 -19.21 1.43
C GLN A 352 22.60 -17.78 0.92
N ILE A 353 23.70 -17.04 0.93
CA ILE A 353 23.84 -15.74 0.29
C ILE A 353 24.82 -15.91 -0.87
N GLU A 354 24.37 -15.56 -2.07
CA GLU A 354 25.20 -15.49 -3.26
C GLU A 354 25.09 -14.08 -3.86
N ILE A 355 26.23 -13.44 -4.07
CA ILE A 355 26.35 -12.21 -4.83
C ILE A 355 27.45 -12.45 -5.85
N SER A 356 27.07 -12.78 -7.08
CA SER A 356 28.01 -13.05 -8.17
C SER A 356 27.56 -12.38 -9.46
N ALA A 357 28.43 -12.36 -10.47
CA ALA A 357 28.09 -11.83 -11.79
C ALA A 357 26.94 -12.58 -12.49
N THR A 358 26.64 -13.81 -12.05
CA THR A 358 25.66 -14.70 -12.69
C THR A 358 24.42 -14.96 -11.84
N ALA A 359 24.48 -14.73 -10.52
CA ALA A 359 23.34 -14.98 -9.65
C ALA A 359 23.35 -14.09 -8.40
N LEU A 360 22.16 -13.66 -8.00
CA LEU A 360 21.89 -12.99 -6.73
C LEU A 360 20.94 -13.88 -5.92
N GLN A 361 21.44 -14.47 -4.84
CA GLN A 361 20.62 -15.23 -3.89
C GLN A 361 20.56 -14.47 -2.57
N LEU A 362 19.35 -14.05 -2.23
CA LEU A 362 19.07 -13.37 -0.98
C LEU A 362 18.15 -14.25 -0.11
N PRO A 363 18.48 -14.40 1.19
CA PRO A 363 17.62 -15.04 2.17
C PRO A 363 16.19 -14.51 2.13
N PHE A 364 15.22 -15.41 2.23
CA PHE A 364 13.78 -15.12 2.28
C PHE A 364 13.18 -14.44 1.02
N ILE A 365 14.00 -13.97 0.08
CA ILE A 365 13.57 -13.37 -1.19
C ILE A 365 13.67 -14.39 -2.31
N GLY A 366 14.80 -15.10 -2.42
CA GLY A 366 15.02 -16.12 -3.43
C GLY A 366 16.33 -15.94 -4.21
N ARG A 367 16.49 -16.77 -5.24
CA ARG A 367 17.62 -16.74 -6.16
C ARG A 367 17.17 -16.15 -7.50
N PHE A 368 17.94 -15.19 -8.00
CA PHE A 368 17.77 -14.55 -9.29
C PHE A 368 18.99 -14.85 -10.14
N GLU A 369 18.77 -15.43 -11.32
CA GLU A 369 19.80 -15.49 -12.34
C GLU A 369 19.98 -14.09 -12.94
N LEU A 370 21.24 -13.70 -13.10
CA LEU A 370 21.61 -12.36 -13.52
C LEU A 370 22.03 -12.34 -14.99
N GLY A 371 21.40 -11.45 -15.74
CA GLY A 371 21.67 -11.25 -17.16
C GLY A 371 21.06 -9.94 -17.62
N TYR A 372 21.75 -9.20 -18.48
CA TYR A 372 21.18 -7.98 -19.05
C TYR A 372 20.18 -8.31 -20.16
N HIS A 373 18.99 -7.74 -20.05
CA HIS A 373 17.90 -7.86 -21.01
C HIS A 373 17.43 -6.47 -21.45
N ASP A 374 17.38 -6.23 -22.77
CA ASP A 374 16.95 -4.94 -23.31
C ASP A 374 15.42 -4.80 -23.29
N ASN A 375 14.91 -4.32 -22.15
CA ASN A 375 13.49 -4.13 -21.90
C ASN A 375 13.01 -2.68 -22.04
N TRP A 376 13.81 -1.78 -22.62
CA TRP A 376 13.46 -0.36 -22.71
C TRP A 376 12.16 -0.14 -23.48
N GLY A 377 11.95 -0.86 -24.58
CA GLY A 377 10.72 -0.77 -25.37
C GLY A 377 9.48 -1.20 -24.58
N VAL A 378 9.58 -2.27 -23.79
CA VAL A 378 8.49 -2.77 -22.93
C VAL A 378 8.19 -1.79 -21.80
N PHE A 379 9.24 -1.23 -21.18
CA PHE A 379 9.09 -0.26 -20.10
C PHE A 379 8.45 1.04 -20.58
N ALA A 380 8.94 1.59 -21.70
CA ALA A 380 8.38 2.79 -22.31
C ALA A 380 6.93 2.57 -22.76
N ARG A 381 6.63 1.43 -23.41
CA ARG A 381 5.26 1.07 -23.78
C ARG A 381 4.36 0.97 -22.54
N THR A 382 4.83 0.32 -21.47
CA THR A 382 4.03 0.14 -20.26
C THR A 382 3.73 1.47 -19.57
N LEU A 383 4.71 2.36 -19.43
CA LEU A 383 4.57 3.61 -18.67
C LEU A 383 3.96 4.76 -19.49
N LEU A 384 4.25 4.82 -20.79
CA LEU A 384 3.91 5.96 -21.66
C LEU A 384 2.93 5.62 -22.79
N GLY A 385 2.84 4.35 -23.17
CA GLY A 385 2.02 3.89 -24.29
C GLY A 385 0.69 3.26 -23.89
N LEU A 386 0.63 2.55 -22.76
CA LEU A 386 -0.60 1.93 -22.26
C LEU A 386 -1.48 2.97 -21.55
N GLU A 387 -2.78 2.89 -21.80
CA GLU A 387 -3.79 3.78 -21.19
C GLU A 387 -3.96 3.56 -19.67
N ASN A 388 -3.32 2.52 -19.12
CA ASN A 388 -3.28 2.18 -17.69
C ASN A 388 -2.92 3.35 -16.77
N TRP A 389 -2.19 4.35 -17.29
CA TRP A 389 -1.65 5.46 -16.53
C TRP A 389 -2.16 6.82 -16.98
N HIS A 390 -3.07 6.89 -17.97
CA HIS A 390 -3.41 8.14 -18.67
C HIS A 390 -2.14 8.92 -19.07
N LEU A 391 -1.96 10.12 -18.54
CA LEU A 391 -0.78 10.97 -18.74
C LEU A 391 0.20 10.95 -17.55
N LEU A 392 -0.02 10.10 -16.54
CA LEU A 392 0.78 10.08 -15.31
C LEU A 392 2.27 9.79 -15.60
N GLY A 393 2.57 8.91 -16.55
CA GLY A 393 3.96 8.62 -16.94
C GLY A 393 4.69 9.87 -17.44
N TYR A 394 4.03 10.69 -18.27
CA TYR A 394 4.59 11.96 -18.75
C TYR A 394 4.71 12.99 -17.63
N LEU A 395 3.70 13.11 -16.76
CA LEU A 395 3.74 13.99 -15.59
C LEU A 395 4.87 13.62 -14.63
N LEU A 396 5.16 12.32 -14.47
CA LEU A 396 6.27 11.85 -13.66
C LEU A 396 7.61 12.31 -14.22
N LEU A 397 7.83 12.22 -15.53
CA LEU A 397 9.05 12.73 -16.18
C LEU A 397 9.23 14.23 -15.97
N VAL A 398 8.15 15.01 -16.14
CA VAL A 398 8.17 16.45 -15.89
C VAL A 398 8.46 16.74 -14.41
N GLY A 399 7.83 16.01 -13.48
CA GLY A 399 8.06 16.16 -12.04
C GLY A 399 9.50 15.85 -11.65
N LEU A 400 10.10 14.80 -12.21
CA LEU A 400 11.51 14.47 -12.02
C LEU A 400 12.43 15.59 -12.52
N ALA A 401 12.14 16.18 -13.69
CA ALA A 401 12.88 17.32 -14.22
C ALA A 401 12.77 18.55 -13.30
N VAL A 402 11.55 18.87 -12.84
CA VAL A 402 11.29 20.00 -11.93
C VAL A 402 12.00 19.80 -10.58
N ALA A 403 11.90 18.60 -9.97
CA ALA A 403 12.56 18.28 -8.71
C ALA A 403 14.09 18.40 -8.84
N SER A 404 14.66 17.85 -9.91
CA SER A 404 16.09 17.92 -10.19
C SER A 404 16.55 19.37 -10.40
N TRP A 405 15.79 20.15 -11.15
CA TRP A 405 16.06 21.56 -11.37
C TRP A 405 16.06 22.37 -10.07
N ARG A 406 15.09 22.15 -9.18
CA ARG A 406 15.02 22.80 -7.85
C ARG A 406 16.27 22.48 -7.01
N ILE A 407 16.73 21.23 -7.04
CA ILE A 407 17.95 20.82 -6.33
C ILE A 407 19.21 21.49 -6.91
N VAL A 408 19.32 21.57 -8.25
CA VAL A 408 20.43 22.25 -8.93
C VAL A 408 20.42 23.75 -8.62
N ARG A 409 19.23 24.36 -8.47
CA ARG A 409 19.04 25.75 -8.03
C ARG A 409 19.33 25.99 -6.55
N GLY A 410 19.70 24.95 -5.80
CA GLY A 410 20.14 25.05 -4.40
C GLY A 410 19.08 24.67 -3.37
N GLU A 411 17.88 24.25 -3.76
CA GLU A 411 16.89 23.76 -2.80
C GLU A 411 17.33 22.41 -2.22
N ARG A 412 17.50 22.36 -0.90
CA ARG A 412 17.92 21.16 -0.16
C ARG A 412 16.94 20.79 0.94
N SER A 413 15.66 21.07 0.71
CA SER A 413 14.60 20.70 1.64
C SER A 413 14.59 19.17 1.84
N PRO A 414 14.56 18.67 3.09
CA PRO A 414 14.66 17.23 3.37
C PRO A 414 13.62 16.39 2.63
N TRP A 415 12.39 16.90 2.53
CA TRP A 415 11.29 16.24 1.81
C TRP A 415 11.55 16.13 0.30
N LEU A 416 12.18 17.13 -0.33
CA LEU A 416 12.45 17.09 -1.77
C LEU A 416 13.51 16.03 -2.07
N LEU A 417 14.59 16.01 -1.29
CA LEU A 417 15.67 15.04 -1.43
C LEU A 417 15.19 13.62 -1.16
N SER A 418 14.47 13.42 -0.06
CA SER A 418 13.96 12.11 0.34
C SER A 418 12.90 11.61 -0.63
N GLY A 419 11.97 12.47 -1.06
CA GLY A 419 10.94 12.15 -2.05
C GLY A 419 11.52 11.76 -3.40
N LEU A 420 12.47 12.55 -3.93
CA LEU A 420 13.16 12.21 -5.18
C LEU A 420 13.94 10.89 -5.05
N THR A 421 14.57 10.65 -3.91
CA THR A 421 15.30 9.40 -3.64
C THR A 421 14.36 8.19 -3.65
N LEU A 422 13.17 8.31 -3.09
CA LEU A 422 12.16 7.25 -3.11
C LEU A 422 11.68 6.97 -4.54
N VAL A 423 11.42 8.00 -5.35
CA VAL A 423 10.98 7.84 -6.75
C VAL A 423 12.09 7.23 -7.59
N LEU A 424 13.31 7.79 -7.57
CA LEU A 424 14.42 7.25 -8.36
C LEU A 424 14.87 5.87 -7.86
N GLY A 425 14.86 5.65 -6.55
CA GLY A 425 15.21 4.36 -5.95
C GLY A 425 14.22 3.26 -6.35
N SER A 426 12.91 3.54 -6.32
CA SER A 426 11.91 2.56 -6.75
C SER A 426 12.02 2.25 -8.25
N LEU A 427 12.21 3.26 -9.11
CA LEU A 427 12.50 3.05 -10.53
C LEU A 427 13.79 2.25 -10.76
N MET A 428 14.85 2.50 -9.97
CA MET A 428 16.11 1.76 -10.04
C MET A 428 15.93 0.29 -9.62
N LEU A 429 15.15 0.01 -8.58
CA LEU A 429 14.88 -1.39 -8.20
C LEU A 429 14.04 -2.12 -9.25
N LEU A 430 13.05 -1.44 -9.85
CA LEU A 430 12.28 -2.01 -10.97
C LEU A 430 13.17 -2.25 -12.19
N TRP A 431 14.09 -1.32 -12.49
CA TRP A 431 15.10 -1.52 -13.52
C TRP A 431 15.97 -2.75 -13.22
N GLY A 432 16.53 -2.85 -12.00
CA GLY A 432 17.33 -4.01 -11.59
C GLY A 432 16.56 -5.33 -11.74
N LEU A 433 15.30 -5.36 -11.32
CA LEU A 433 14.46 -6.56 -11.44
C LEU A 433 14.20 -6.94 -12.90
N PHE A 434 13.75 -6.01 -13.75
CA PHE A 434 13.27 -6.34 -15.10
C PHE A 434 14.35 -6.28 -16.19
N PHE A 435 15.51 -5.69 -15.93
CA PHE A 435 16.61 -5.62 -16.88
C PHE A 435 17.77 -6.54 -16.51
N LEU A 436 17.93 -6.90 -15.22
CA LEU A 436 19.06 -7.71 -14.78
C LEU A 436 18.68 -9.13 -14.35
N THR A 437 17.40 -9.50 -14.37
CA THR A 437 16.96 -10.83 -13.94
C THR A 437 16.00 -11.50 -14.93
N ASP A 438 15.77 -12.79 -14.71
CA ASP A 438 14.76 -13.60 -15.40
C ASP A 438 13.33 -13.06 -15.33
N ALA A 439 13.05 -12.14 -14.39
CA ALA A 439 11.77 -11.44 -14.31
C ALA A 439 11.46 -10.60 -15.57
N HIS A 440 12.45 -10.34 -16.44
CA HIS A 440 12.26 -9.69 -17.74
C HIS A 440 11.14 -10.34 -18.56
N ARG A 441 11.00 -11.67 -18.50
CA ARG A 441 9.96 -12.43 -19.20
C ARG A 441 8.54 -12.03 -18.77
N TRP A 442 8.35 -11.72 -17.49
CA TRP A 442 7.07 -11.27 -16.96
C TRP A 442 6.77 -9.81 -17.36
N ALA A 443 7.79 -9.01 -17.66
CA ALA A 443 7.58 -7.69 -18.26
C ALA A 443 7.14 -7.83 -19.72
N GLU A 444 7.82 -8.66 -20.52
CA GLU A 444 7.49 -8.88 -21.94
C GLU A 444 6.08 -9.46 -22.12
N GLN A 445 5.66 -10.37 -21.25
CA GLN A 445 4.31 -10.93 -21.23
C GLN A 445 3.24 -9.95 -20.70
N GLY A 446 3.65 -8.79 -20.15
CA GLY A 446 2.75 -7.80 -19.58
C GLY A 446 2.11 -8.20 -18.24
N THR A 447 2.62 -9.25 -17.58
CA THR A 447 1.98 -9.85 -16.40
C THR A 447 2.40 -9.22 -15.07
N SER A 448 3.59 -8.57 -15.00
CA SER A 448 4.15 -8.09 -13.72
C SER A 448 4.55 -6.61 -13.71
N LEU A 449 5.15 -6.06 -14.77
CA LEU A 449 5.72 -4.71 -14.75
C LEU A 449 4.69 -3.63 -14.33
N GLY A 450 3.51 -3.63 -14.93
CA GLY A 450 2.45 -2.68 -14.58
C GLY A 450 1.98 -2.82 -13.13
N ARG A 451 1.88 -4.05 -12.62
CA ARG A 451 1.43 -4.35 -11.25
C ARG A 451 2.46 -3.91 -10.20
N LEU A 452 3.76 -4.10 -10.46
CA LEU A 452 4.80 -3.62 -9.56
C LEU A 452 4.93 -2.10 -9.60
N LEU A 453 4.77 -1.47 -10.78
CA LEU A 453 4.70 0.00 -10.89
C LEU A 453 3.52 0.56 -10.07
N LEU A 454 2.35 -0.08 -10.13
CA LEU A 454 1.15 0.32 -9.39
C LEU A 454 1.39 0.51 -7.89
N GLN A 455 2.28 -0.29 -7.30
CA GLN A 455 2.58 -0.25 -5.87
C GLN A 455 3.12 1.11 -5.41
N PHE A 456 3.84 1.83 -6.29
CA PHE A 456 4.44 3.13 -5.98
C PHE A 456 3.58 4.32 -6.41
N VAL A 457 2.59 4.10 -7.27
CA VAL A 457 1.81 5.14 -7.93
C VAL A 457 1.08 6.08 -6.96
N PRO A 458 0.45 5.61 -5.86
CA PRO A 458 -0.15 6.54 -4.90
C PRO A 458 0.87 7.54 -4.36
N PHE A 459 2.08 7.08 -4.05
CA PHE A 459 3.16 7.96 -3.62
C PHE A 459 3.67 8.87 -4.75
N TYR A 460 3.78 8.38 -5.98
CA TYR A 460 4.19 9.22 -7.12
C TYR A 460 3.22 10.39 -7.33
N VAL A 461 1.91 10.14 -7.33
CA VAL A 461 0.91 11.21 -7.46
C VAL A 461 1.01 12.19 -6.30
N PHE A 462 1.25 11.71 -5.07
CA PHE A 462 1.46 12.58 -3.92
C PHE A 462 2.74 13.43 -4.04
N PHE A 463 3.86 12.83 -4.44
CA PHE A 463 5.11 13.54 -4.67
C PHE A 463 4.96 14.61 -5.73
N LEU A 464 4.30 14.30 -6.86
CA LEU A 464 3.95 15.29 -7.86
C LEU A 464 3.15 16.44 -7.22
N LEU A 465 2.05 16.17 -6.52
CA LEU A 465 1.29 17.21 -5.78
C LEU A 465 2.19 18.13 -4.94
N THR A 466 3.20 17.57 -4.25
CA THR A 466 4.11 18.36 -3.41
C THR A 466 5.00 19.34 -4.20
N LEU A 467 5.31 19.04 -5.46
CA LEU A 467 6.14 19.88 -6.33
C LEU A 467 5.39 21.10 -6.87
N TRP A 468 4.08 20.98 -7.10
CA TRP A 468 3.22 22.03 -7.67
C TRP A 468 2.39 22.81 -6.64
N ARG A 469 2.69 22.66 -5.34
CA ARG A 469 2.08 23.55 -4.35
C ARG A 469 2.40 24.99 -4.74
N GLU A 470 1.38 25.84 -4.78
CA GLU A 470 1.53 27.29 -4.88
C GLU A 470 2.56 27.71 -3.84
N ALA A 471 3.75 28.08 -4.30
CA ALA A 471 4.63 28.88 -3.47
C ALA A 471 3.80 30.10 -3.11
N GLU A 472 3.54 30.31 -1.82
CA GLU A 472 3.39 31.67 -1.34
C GLU A 472 4.69 32.35 -1.77
N LEU A 473 4.62 33.05 -2.91
CA LEU A 473 5.68 33.96 -3.30
C LEU A 473 5.85 34.90 -2.11
N PRO A 474 7.09 35.06 -1.59
CA PRO A 474 7.35 35.94 -0.47
C PRO A 474 6.89 37.37 -0.75
#